data_AF-A0A8H7LCK1-F1
#
_entry.id   AF-A0A8H7LCK1-F1
#
_cell.length_a   1.000
_cell.length_b   1.000
_cell.length_c   1.000
_cell.angle_alpha   90.00
_cell.angle_beta   90.00
_cell.angle_gamma   90.00
#
_symmetry.space_group_name_H-M   'P 1'
#
loop_
_entity.id
_entity.type
_entity.pdbx_description
1 polymer ?
#
loop_
_entity_poly.entity_id
_entity_poly.type
_entity_poly.pdbx_seq_one_letter_code
_entity_poly.pdbx_strand_id
1 'polypeptide(L)' 'MTGSLILYSLVFMRYSLAISPKNYLLFGCHFVNEAAQLAQGFRWTRHYYLDKAVEAKEA' A
#
# COMPACT_ATOMS: atom_id res chain seq x y z
N MET A 1 -1.96 -10.34 3.49
CA MET A 1 -0.60 -9.81 3.23
C MET A 1 -0.59 -8.30 3.09
N THR A 2 -1.42 -7.73 2.22
CA THR A 2 -1.41 -6.28 1.89
C THR A 2 -1.66 -5.38 3.10
N GLY A 3 -2.70 -5.63 3.90
CA GLY A 3 -3.02 -4.78 5.07
C GLY A 3 -1.94 -4.79 6.16
N SER A 4 -1.41 -5.97 6.50
CA SER A 4 -0.36 -6.11 7.51
C SER A 4 0.94 -5.42 7.08
N LEU A 5 1.30 -5.51 5.79
CA LEU A 5 2.49 -4.88 5.24
C LEU A 5 2.37 -3.35 5.14
N ILE A 6 1.17 -2.83 4.84
CA ILE A 6 0.87 -1.39 4.88
C ILE A 6 1.09 -0.85 6.31
N LEU A 7 0.47 -1.47 7.32
CA LEU A 7 0.64 -1.05 8.71
C LEU A 7 2.10 -1.09 9.16
N TYR A 8 2.81 -2.16 8.80
CA TYR A 8 4.24 -2.28 9.08
C TYR A 8 5.03 -1.14 8.40
N SER A 9 4.82 -0.90 7.10
CA SER A 9 5.51 0.14 6.34
C SER A 9 5.29 1.55 6.91
N LEU A 10 4.05 1.87 7.32
CA LEU A 10 3.70 3.14 7.97
C LEU A 10 4.47 3.37 9.28
N VAL A 11 4.61 2.33 10.12
CA VAL A 11 5.38 2.43 11.37
C VAL A 11 6.85 2.68 11.08
N PHE A 12 7.43 1.99 10.10
CA PHE A 12 8.84 2.18 9.70
C PHE A 12 9.10 3.57 9.09
N MET A 13 8.16 4.10 8.30
CA MET A 13 8.25 5.48 7.78
C MET A 13 8.17 6.52 8.90
N ARG A 14 7.34 6.31 9.92
CA ARG A 14 7.30 7.21 11.08
C ARG A 14 8.61 7.14 11.86
N TYR A 15 9.14 5.94 12.07
CA TYR A 15 10.40 5.75 12.78
C TYR A 15 11.59 6.41 12.05
N SER A 16 11.66 6.29 10.72
CA SER A 16 12.76 6.86 9.94
C SER A 16 12.86 8.39 10.02
N LEU A 17 11.74 9.07 10.30
CA LEU A 17 11.67 10.52 10.52
C LEU A 17 11.83 10.93 11.99
N ALA A 18 11.55 10.03 12.93
CA ALA A 18 11.62 10.29 14.37
C ALA A 18 13.03 10.11 14.96
N ILE A 19 13.89 9.30 14.32
CA ILE A 19 15.28 9.10 14.76
C ILE A 19 16.19 10.29 14.38
N SER A 20 17.25 10.51 15.17
CA SER A 20 18.27 11.53 14.89
C SER A 20 19.66 10.88 14.78
N PRO A 21 20.39 11.06 13.65
CA PRO A 21 19.99 11.79 12.46
C PRO A 21 18.86 11.10 11.67
N LYS A 22 18.02 11.87 10.98
CA LYS A 22 16.87 11.36 10.20
C LYS A 22 17.33 10.50 9.02
N ASN A 23 16.61 9.43 8.73
CA ASN A 23 16.93 8.52 7.63
C ASN A 23 15.93 8.64 6.46
N TYR A 24 16.18 9.61 5.58
CA TYR A 24 15.33 9.88 4.42
C TYR A 24 15.36 8.77 3.35
N LEU A 25 16.47 8.02 3.24
CA LEU A 25 16.57 6.90 2.30
C LEU A 25 15.62 5.77 2.68
N LEU A 26 15.58 5.44 3.98
CA LEU A 26 14.66 4.42 4.49
C LEU A 26 13.20 4.87 4.33
N PHE A 27 12.90 6.15 4.61
CA PHE A 27 11.58 6.73 4.33
C PHE A 27 11.17 6.57 2.85
N GLY A 28 12.03 6.99 1.93
CA GLY A 28 11.75 6.93 0.50
C GLY A 28 11.52 5.51 -0.01
N CYS A 29 12.33 4.56 0.45
CA CYS A 29 12.17 3.13 0.13
C CYS A 29 10.79 2.61 0.54
N HIS A 30 10.39 2.84 1.80
CA HIS A 30 9.09 2.38 2.29
C HIS A 30 7.92 3.07 1.60
N PHE A 31 8.04 4.36 1.28
CA PHE A 31 7.00 5.10 0.56
C PHE A 31 6.76 4.55 -0.84
N VAL A 32 7.83 4.30 -1.61
CA VAL A 32 7.71 3.74 -2.97
C VAL A 32 7.15 2.32 -2.93
N ASN A 33 7.61 1.50 -1.98
CA ASN A 33 7.14 0.13 -1.82
C ASN A 33 5.65 0.07 -1.46
N GLU A 34 5.21 0.95 -0.55
CA GLU A 34 3.80 1.04 -0.15
C GLU A 34 2.92 1.57 -1.29
N ALA A 35 3.39 2.55 -2.06
CA ALA A 35 2.67 3.05 -3.24
C ALA A 35 2.47 1.94 -4.30
N ALA A 36 3.51 1.15 -4.58
CA ALA A 36 3.41 0.00 -5.48
C ALA A 36 2.43 -1.06 -4.95
N GLN A 37 2.46 -1.32 -3.63
CA GLN A 37 1.57 -2.26 -2.97
C GLN A 37 0.10 -1.81 -3.00
N LEU A 38 -0.17 -0.52 -2.80
CA LEU A 38 -1.51 0.07 -2.90
C LEU A 38 -2.02 0.05 -4.34
N ALA A 39 -1.18 0.34 -5.33
CA ALA A 39 -1.56 0.26 -6.74
C ALA A 39 -1.94 -1.18 -7.13
N GLN A 40 -1.17 -2.18 -6.71
CA GLN A 40 -1.51 -3.59 -6.90
C GLN A 40 -2.79 -3.98 -6.15
N GLY A 41 -2.96 -3.52 -4.90
CA GLY A 41 -4.16 -3.75 -4.11
C GLY A 41 -5.42 -3.15 -4.74
N PHE A 42 -5.31 -1.94 -5.29
CA PHE A 42 -6.40 -1.29 -6.03
C PHE A 42 -6.77 -2.09 -7.28
N ARG A 43 -5.77 -2.50 -8.07
CA ARG A 43 -5.98 -3.29 -9.28
C ARG A 43 -6.66 -4.64 -8.97
N TRP A 44 -6.25 -5.29 -7.90
CA TRP A 44 -6.87 -6.53 -7.41
C TRP A 44 -8.30 -6.29 -6.94
N THR A 45 -8.54 -5.24 -6.14
CA THR A 45 -9.88 -4.90 -5.63
C THR A 45 -10.83 -4.59 -6.77
N ARG A 46 -10.37 -3.86 -7.78
CA ARG A 46 -11.16 -3.55 -8.97
C ARG A 46 -11.58 -4.82 -9.72
N HIS A 47 -10.64 -5.73 -9.95
CA HIS A 47 -10.93 -6.99 -10.63
C HIS A 47 -11.90 -7.90 -9.85
N TYR A 48 -11.71 -8.02 -8.54
CA TYR A 48 -12.49 -8.95 -7.72
C TYR A 48 -13.84 -8.41 -7.24
N TYR A 49 -13.98 -7.10 -7.06
CA TYR A 49 -15.19 -6.50 -6.48
C TYR A 49 -15.93 -5.57 -7.43
N LEU A 50 -15.25 -4.78 -8.26
CA LEU A 50 -15.93 -3.85 -9.18
C LEU A 50 -16.33 -4.52 -10.48
N ASP A 51 -15.38 -5.16 -11.17
CA ASP A 51 -15.66 -5.78 -12.48
C ASP A 51 -16.67 -6.94 -12.32
N LYS A 52 -16.52 -7.74 -11.26
CA LYS A 52 -17.48 -8.79 -10.87
C LYS A 52 -18.87 -8.26 -10.51
N ALA A 53 -18.95 -7.08 -9.88
CA ALA A 53 -20.23 -6.45 -9.55
C ALA A 53 -20.92 -5.83 -10.77
N VAL A 54 -20.14 -5.37 -11.76
CA VAL A 54 -20.66 -4.93 -13.06
C VAL A 54 -21.22 -6.12 -13.83
N GLU A 55 -20.46 -7.22 -13.97
CA GLU A 55 -20.95 -8.44 -14.63
C GLU A 55 -22.22 -9.00 -13.99
N ALA A 56 -22.30 -9.03 -12.65
CA ALA A 56 -23.49 -9.49 -11.92
C ALA A 56 -24.71 -8.54 -12.06
N LYS A 57 -24.50 -7.28 -12.45
CA LYS A 57 -25.58 -6.32 -12.72
C LYS A 57 -26.11 -6.40 -14.15
N GLU A 58 -25.31 -6.93 -15.08
CA GLU A 58 -25.67 -7.06 -16.50
C GLU A 58 -26.22 -8.44 -16.87
N ALA A 59 -26.17 -9.42 -15.95
CA ALA A 59 -26.77 -10.76 -16.07
C ALA A 59 -28.16 -10.82 -15.42
#